data_AF-A0A7C9HD75-F1
#
_entry.id   AF-A0A7C9HD75-F1
#
_cell.length_a   1.000
_cell.length_b   1.000
_cell.length_c   1.000
_cell.angle_alpha   90.00
_cell.angle_beta   90.00
_cell.angle_gamma   90.00
#
_symmetry.space_group_name_H-M   'P 1'
#
loop_
_entity.id
_entity.type
_entity.pdbx_description
1 polymer ?
#
loop_
_entity_poly.entity_id
_entity_poly.type
_entity_poly.pdbx_seq_one_letter_code
_entity_poly.pdbx_strand_id
1 'polypeptide(L)'
;MEKKIIAYKGFDKELKCRGFQYEVGKEYEMSGRIACCERGFHACESPLEVFDHYDMLNSRFAEVEQSGEINKEENSTKVCSSRIKVKAELKLADIINLGVEWIKDITSPAKLKKETDLNDNGNNYAQIGSSGYSAQIGSSGYSAQIGSSGYSAQIGSSGDYAQIGSSGDYAQIGSSGYSAKIGSSGDYAQIGSSGYSAKIGSSGYSAKIGSSGDYAQIGSSGYSAKIGSSGYSAQIESTGNHSVVMAAGNNSIAKAKIGSWITLAEWNYVDDVWTPICVKTEKVDGERIKADTFYKLVNGEFKEVEE
;
A
#
# COMPACT_ATOMS: atom_id res chain seq x y z
N MET A 1 35.71 7.84 31.21
CA MET A 1 34.97 6.63 31.62
C MET A 1 34.91 5.71 30.42
N GLU A 2 35.22 4.42 30.60
CA GLU A 2 35.09 3.41 29.56
C GLU A 2 33.62 3.25 29.16
N LYS A 3 33.32 3.19 27.85
CA LYS A 3 31.95 3.02 27.36
C LYS A 3 31.51 1.58 27.61
N LYS A 4 30.46 1.42 28.41
CA LYS A 4 29.83 0.14 28.68
C LYS A 4 28.45 0.09 28.03
N ILE A 5 28.14 -1.03 27.40
CA ILE A 5 26.81 -1.29 26.84
C ILE A 5 26.24 -2.56 27.44
N ILE A 6 24.92 -2.57 27.64
CA ILE A 6 24.17 -3.78 27.96
C ILE A 6 23.74 -4.41 26.64
N ALA A 7 23.99 -5.71 26.50
CA ALA A 7 23.61 -6.50 25.35
C ALA A 7 23.15 -7.89 25.80
N TYR A 8 22.65 -8.67 24.86
CA TYR A 8 22.08 -9.99 25.09
C TYR A 8 22.78 -11.00 24.20
N LYS A 9 23.14 -12.14 24.79
CA LYS A 9 23.97 -13.14 24.12
C LYS A 9 23.32 -14.51 24.19
N GLY A 10 23.27 -15.17 23.04
CA GLY A 10 22.97 -16.60 22.93
C GLY A 10 24.24 -17.46 22.98
N PHE A 11 24.07 -18.68 23.48
CA PHE A 11 25.08 -19.73 23.58
C PHE A 11 24.45 -21.07 23.21
N ASP A 12 25.28 -22.08 22.98
CA ASP A 12 24.79 -23.46 22.96
C ASP A 12 24.41 -23.96 24.37
N LYS A 13 23.95 -25.22 24.46
CA LYS A 13 23.51 -25.87 25.70
C LYS A 13 24.61 -25.91 26.78
N GLU A 14 25.87 -25.83 26.37
CA GLU A 14 27.04 -25.90 27.26
C GLU A 14 27.62 -24.51 27.60
N LEU A 15 26.92 -23.41 27.28
CA LEU A 15 27.42 -22.03 27.39
C LEU A 15 28.68 -21.78 26.54
N LYS A 16 28.79 -22.43 25.38
CA LYS A 16 29.86 -22.15 24.43
C LYS A 16 29.36 -21.29 23.27
N CYS A 17 30.28 -20.51 22.71
CA CYS A 17 30.07 -19.77 21.47
C CYS A 17 31.38 -19.77 20.67
N ARG A 18 31.34 -20.30 19.44
CA ARG A 18 32.53 -20.42 18.55
C ARG A 18 33.75 -21.07 19.23
N GLY A 19 33.52 -22.09 20.05
CA GLY A 19 34.56 -22.83 20.76
C GLY A 19 35.07 -22.17 22.05
N PHE A 20 34.62 -20.96 22.39
CA PHE A 20 34.93 -20.32 23.66
C PHE A 20 33.90 -20.73 24.72
N GLN A 21 34.37 -21.14 25.90
CA GLN A 21 33.54 -21.51 27.04
C GLN A 21 33.28 -20.29 27.93
N TYR A 22 32.00 -20.01 28.19
CA TYR A 22 31.59 -18.94 29.10
C TYR A 22 31.05 -19.50 30.41
N GLU A 23 31.09 -18.66 31.44
CA GLU A 23 30.49 -18.89 32.74
C GLU A 23 29.78 -17.62 33.20
N VAL A 24 28.61 -17.79 33.81
CA VAL A 24 27.83 -16.67 34.39
C VAL A 24 28.61 -16.05 35.54
N GLY A 25 28.64 -14.72 35.58
CA GLY A 25 29.37 -13.91 36.56
C GLY A 25 30.81 -13.58 36.16
N LYS A 26 31.38 -14.25 35.16
CA LYS A 26 32.77 -14.03 34.72
C LYS A 26 32.88 -12.96 33.64
N GLU A 27 34.07 -12.36 33.61
CA GLU A 27 34.48 -11.36 32.63
C GLU A 27 35.67 -11.89 31.85
N TYR A 28 35.68 -11.59 30.55
CA TYR A 28 36.66 -12.08 29.61
C TYR A 28 37.16 -10.94 28.73
N GLU A 29 38.43 -10.99 28.38
CA GLU A 29 39.10 -10.04 27.49
C GLU A 29 39.76 -10.79 26.34
N MET A 30 39.66 -10.23 25.14
CA MET A 30 40.23 -10.79 23.92
C MET A 30 41.19 -9.78 23.29
N SER A 31 42.38 -10.27 22.93
CA SER A 31 43.37 -9.52 22.16
C SER A 31 43.22 -9.75 20.65
N GLY A 32 43.58 -8.75 19.85
CA GLY A 32 43.56 -8.78 18.39
C GLY A 32 42.39 -8.01 17.76
N ARG A 33 42.17 -8.22 16.45
CA ARG A 33 41.13 -7.50 15.69
C ARG A 33 39.73 -7.86 16.21
N ILE A 34 38.94 -6.84 16.54
CA ILE A 34 37.54 -6.98 16.92
C ILE A 34 36.66 -6.94 15.66
N ALA A 35 36.07 -8.08 15.32
CA ALA A 35 35.13 -8.22 14.23
C ALA A 35 33.95 -9.10 14.68
N CYS A 36 32.74 -8.73 14.26
CA CYS A 36 31.55 -9.54 14.51
C CYS A 36 31.71 -10.95 13.93
N CYS A 37 31.24 -11.96 14.68
CA CYS A 37 31.11 -13.37 14.28
C CYS A 37 32.36 -14.28 14.26
N GLU A 38 33.58 -13.75 14.40
CA GLU A 38 34.80 -14.57 14.26
C GLU A 38 35.24 -15.30 15.54
N ARG A 39 35.03 -14.70 16.73
CA ARG A 39 35.66 -15.20 17.98
C ARG A 39 34.72 -15.30 19.20
N GLY A 40 33.41 -15.23 18.97
CA GLY A 40 32.41 -15.56 19.98
C GLY A 40 32.05 -14.46 20.98
N PHE A 41 32.72 -13.30 20.96
CA PHE A 41 32.44 -12.15 21.86
C PHE A 41 31.32 -11.22 21.34
N HIS A 42 30.51 -11.72 20.40
CA HIS A 42 29.37 -10.98 19.87
C HIS A 42 28.10 -11.15 20.72
N ALA A 43 27.29 -10.11 20.76
CA ALA A 43 25.98 -10.02 21.42
C ALA A 43 25.07 -9.07 20.62
N CYS A 44 23.81 -8.91 21.01
CA CYS A 44 22.86 -8.00 20.38
C CYS A 44 22.35 -6.99 21.41
N GLU A 45 22.30 -5.70 21.07
CA GLU A 45 21.67 -4.69 21.95
C GLU A 45 20.15 -4.92 22.05
N SER A 46 19.52 -5.45 21.01
CA SER A 46 18.13 -5.96 21.06
C SER A 46 18.10 -7.37 21.65
N PRO A 47 17.29 -7.63 22.71
CA PRO A 47 17.07 -8.97 23.24
C PRO A 47 16.51 -9.95 22.20
N LEU A 48 15.64 -9.49 21.30
CA LEU A 48 14.91 -10.36 20.38
C LEU A 48 15.73 -10.74 19.15
N GLU A 49 16.66 -9.89 18.72
CA GLU A 49 17.54 -10.19 17.57
C GLU A 49 18.47 -11.38 17.85
N VAL A 50 18.68 -11.74 19.12
CA VAL A 50 19.44 -12.94 19.49
C VAL A 50 18.82 -14.21 18.87
N PHE A 51 17.50 -14.23 18.66
CA PHE A 51 16.79 -15.37 18.06
C PHE A 51 17.00 -15.52 16.55
N ASP A 52 17.50 -14.50 15.85
CA ASP A 52 17.90 -14.61 14.45
C ASP A 52 19.20 -15.42 14.28
N HIS A 53 19.89 -15.68 15.40
CA HIS A 53 21.20 -16.33 15.42
C HIS A 53 21.24 -17.62 16.24
N TYR A 54 20.28 -17.82 17.14
CA TYR A 54 20.25 -18.94 18.08
C TYR A 54 18.85 -19.51 18.21
N ASP A 55 18.75 -20.83 18.27
CA ASP A 55 17.48 -21.52 18.40
C ASP A 55 16.89 -21.31 19.80
N MET A 56 15.64 -20.83 19.87
CA MET A 56 14.97 -20.50 21.14
C MET A 56 14.90 -21.66 22.13
N LEU A 57 14.77 -22.90 21.65
CA LEU A 57 14.51 -24.07 22.48
C LEU A 57 15.81 -24.81 22.86
N ASN A 58 16.85 -24.66 22.05
CA ASN A 58 18.09 -25.40 22.18
C ASN A 58 19.29 -24.53 22.59
N SER A 59 19.11 -23.21 22.73
CA SER A 59 20.15 -22.29 23.18
C SER A 59 19.90 -21.77 24.60
N ARG A 60 20.99 -21.26 25.19
CA ARG A 60 20.97 -20.55 26.48
C ARG A 60 21.21 -19.07 26.23
N PHE A 61 20.63 -18.21 27.06
CA PHE A 61 20.68 -16.76 26.86
C PHE A 61 21.17 -16.05 28.11
N ALA A 62 21.91 -14.96 27.96
CA ALA A 62 22.36 -14.14 29.10
C ALA A 62 22.35 -12.65 28.77
N GLU A 63 22.12 -11.84 29.81
CA GLU A 63 22.48 -10.43 29.79
C GLU A 63 24.00 -10.31 29.95
N VAL A 64 24.62 -9.51 29.09
CA VAL A 64 26.05 -9.25 29.11
C VAL A 64 26.33 -7.76 29.20
N GLU A 65 27.42 -7.41 29.85
CA GLU A 65 28.01 -6.08 29.78
C GLU A 65 29.24 -6.12 28.88
N GLN A 66 29.27 -5.27 27.87
CA GLN A 66 30.38 -5.19 26.92
C GLN A 66 31.09 -3.85 27.02
N SER A 67 32.43 -3.89 26.94
CA SER A 67 33.29 -2.72 27.04
C SER A 67 34.58 -2.89 26.22
N GLY A 68 35.49 -1.92 26.33
CA GLY A 68 36.71 -1.87 25.53
C GLY A 68 36.47 -1.37 24.11
N GLU A 69 37.14 -1.98 23.14
CA GLU A 69 36.88 -1.73 21.72
C GLU A 69 35.56 -2.38 21.31
N ILE A 70 34.67 -1.63 20.67
CA ILE A 70 33.34 -2.11 20.26
C ILE A 70 33.20 -1.91 18.75
N ASN A 71 32.92 -2.99 18.04
CA ASN A 71 32.53 -2.99 16.63
C ASN A 71 31.02 -3.25 16.54
N LYS A 72 30.29 -2.36 15.86
CA LYS A 72 28.85 -2.50 15.62
C LYS A 72 28.61 -2.85 14.15
N GLU A 73 27.64 -3.72 13.91
CA GLU A 73 27.16 -4.00 12.55
C GLU A 73 26.26 -2.85 12.04
N GLU A 74 26.31 -2.54 10.75
CA GLU A 74 25.66 -1.34 10.20
C GLU A 74 24.13 -1.44 10.16
N ASN A 75 23.59 -2.64 9.91
CA ASN A 75 22.15 -2.87 9.70
C ASN A 75 21.55 -3.84 10.72
N SER A 76 22.09 -3.87 11.94
CA SER A 76 21.74 -4.84 12.98
C SER A 76 22.11 -4.29 14.36
N THR A 77 21.46 -4.75 15.44
CA THR A 77 21.85 -4.38 16.81
C THR A 77 23.03 -5.20 17.33
N LYS A 78 23.61 -6.04 16.47
CA LYS A 78 24.74 -6.89 16.80
C LYS A 78 26.01 -6.09 16.99
N VAL A 79 26.70 -6.45 18.05
CA VAL A 79 27.91 -5.81 18.53
C VAL A 79 28.93 -6.86 18.92
N CYS A 80 30.20 -6.55 18.73
CA CYS A 80 31.32 -7.36 19.18
C CYS A 80 32.27 -6.46 19.97
N SER A 81 32.78 -6.96 21.10
CA SER A 81 33.63 -6.18 21.99
C SER A 81 34.93 -6.90 22.34
N SER A 82 35.96 -6.13 22.73
CA SER A 82 37.18 -6.72 23.28
C SER A 82 37.00 -7.25 24.71
N ARG A 83 36.01 -6.75 25.46
CA ARG A 83 35.67 -7.23 26.80
C ARG A 83 34.19 -7.55 26.93
N ILE A 84 33.88 -8.68 27.56
CA ILE A 84 32.51 -9.12 27.82
C ILE A 84 32.40 -9.75 29.20
N LYS A 85 31.41 -9.30 29.97
CA LYS A 85 31.02 -9.88 31.24
C LYS A 85 29.64 -10.50 31.14
N VAL A 86 29.54 -11.79 31.44
CA VAL A 86 28.25 -12.49 31.48
C VAL A 86 27.61 -12.20 32.83
N LYS A 87 26.59 -11.35 32.88
CA LYS A 87 26.02 -10.88 34.15
C LYS A 87 25.11 -11.91 34.78
N ALA A 88 24.09 -12.33 34.04
CA ALA A 88 23.08 -13.26 34.50
C ALA A 88 22.53 -14.06 33.33
N GLU A 89 22.30 -15.34 33.55
CA GLU A 89 21.54 -16.17 32.62
C GLU A 89 20.06 -15.79 32.68
N LEU A 90 19.44 -15.72 31.50
CA LEU A 90 18.04 -15.34 31.31
C LEU A 90 17.22 -16.57 30.96
N LYS A 91 16.06 -16.71 31.62
CA LYS A 91 15.04 -17.65 31.14
C LYS A 91 14.37 -17.06 29.90
N LEU A 92 13.71 -17.91 29.13
CA LEU A 92 12.98 -17.48 27.93
C LEU A 92 11.95 -16.36 28.25
N ALA A 93 11.26 -16.45 29.38
CA ALA A 93 10.34 -15.40 29.81
C ALA A 93 11.04 -14.06 30.09
N ASP A 94 12.25 -14.09 30.64
CA ASP A 94 13.01 -12.88 30.98
C ASP A 94 13.44 -12.14 29.72
N ILE A 95 14.01 -12.86 28.74
CA ILE A 95 14.45 -12.26 27.46
C ILE A 95 13.27 -11.75 26.63
N ILE A 96 12.11 -12.42 26.67
CA ILE A 96 10.87 -11.93 26.03
C ILE A 96 10.42 -10.62 26.68
N ASN A 97 10.34 -10.57 28.01
CA ASN A 97 9.93 -9.36 28.74
C ASN A 97 10.90 -8.20 28.49
N LEU A 98 12.21 -8.46 28.50
CA LEU A 98 13.23 -7.48 28.16
C LEU A 98 13.07 -7.00 26.71
N GLY A 99 12.72 -7.90 25.78
CA GLY A 99 12.41 -7.57 24.39
C GLY A 99 11.22 -6.60 24.28
N VAL A 100 10.14 -6.85 25.01
CA VAL A 100 8.97 -5.96 25.06
C VAL A 100 9.35 -4.59 25.62
N GLU A 101 10.10 -4.53 26.72
CA GLU A 101 10.54 -3.26 27.30
C GLU A 101 11.51 -2.50 26.38
N TRP A 102 12.39 -3.20 25.70
CA TRP A 102 13.30 -2.61 24.71
C TRP A 102 12.52 -2.02 23.53
N ILE A 103 11.53 -2.73 22.98
CA ILE A 103 10.65 -2.20 21.93
C ILE A 103 9.95 -0.94 22.42
N LYS A 104 9.30 -0.97 23.60
CA LYS A 104 8.62 0.21 24.17
C LYS A 104 9.54 1.42 24.27
N ASP A 105 10.78 1.20 24.66
CA ASP A 105 11.79 2.24 24.80
C ASP A 105 12.23 2.82 23.43
N ILE A 106 12.61 1.97 22.47
CA ILE A 106 13.06 2.45 21.16
C ILE A 106 11.93 3.04 20.31
N THR A 107 10.68 2.60 20.52
CA THR A 107 9.49 3.18 19.92
C THR A 107 8.89 4.30 20.78
N SER A 108 9.54 4.70 21.87
CA SER A 108 9.02 5.78 22.71
C SER A 108 9.05 7.11 21.95
N PRO A 109 8.04 7.98 22.12
CA PRO A 109 7.99 9.29 21.46
C PRO A 109 9.22 10.17 21.72
N ALA A 110 9.94 9.95 22.82
CA ALA A 110 11.14 10.70 23.18
C ALA A 110 12.38 10.27 22.39
N LYS A 111 12.49 8.98 22.00
CA LYS A 111 13.62 8.44 21.22
C LYS A 111 13.37 8.49 19.71
N LEU A 112 12.11 8.52 19.30
CA LEU A 112 11.70 8.83 17.93
C LEU A 112 11.85 10.32 17.62
N LYS A 113 13.09 10.84 17.59
CA LYS A 113 13.37 12.13 16.96
C LYS A 113 13.80 11.92 15.50
N LYS A 114 12.86 12.29 14.62
CA LYS A 114 12.88 12.31 13.14
C LYS A 114 12.54 10.99 12.43
N GLU A 115 11.37 11.03 11.79
CA GLU A 115 10.83 10.19 10.73
C GLU A 115 10.57 8.71 11.04
N THR A 116 9.30 8.39 11.25
CA THR A 116 8.53 7.54 10.33
C THR A 116 7.04 7.77 10.60
N ASP A 117 6.31 8.12 9.55
CA ASP A 117 4.86 8.30 9.55
C ASP A 117 4.15 6.95 9.79
N LEU A 118 3.97 6.59 11.05
CA LEU A 118 3.05 5.53 11.49
C LEU A 118 2.00 6.09 12.45
N ASN A 119 1.51 7.31 12.17
CA ASN A 119 0.40 7.91 12.89
C ASN A 119 -0.89 7.83 12.05
N ASP A 120 -1.55 6.67 12.12
CA ASP A 120 -2.91 6.43 11.60
C ASP A 120 -4.00 7.05 12.51
N ASN A 121 -3.88 8.32 12.89
CA ASN A 121 -5.03 9.10 13.45
C ASN A 121 -4.76 10.60 13.70
N GLY A 122 -3.77 11.21 13.05
CA GLY A 122 -3.31 12.56 13.44
C GLY A 122 -3.56 13.72 12.49
N ASN A 123 -3.57 13.50 11.17
CA ASN A 123 -3.46 14.59 10.20
C ASN A 123 -4.39 14.36 9.01
N ASN A 124 -4.98 15.44 8.47
CA ASN A 124 -5.86 15.46 7.28
C ASN A 124 -5.17 15.05 5.95
N TYR A 125 -4.06 14.33 6.03
CA TYR A 125 -3.26 13.82 4.91
C TYR A 125 -2.56 12.55 5.39
N ALA A 126 -2.87 11.40 4.76
CA ALA A 126 -2.19 10.12 4.99
C ALA A 126 -1.59 9.63 3.67
N GLN A 127 -0.32 9.25 3.66
CA GLN A 127 0.33 8.64 2.49
C GLN A 127 0.61 7.17 2.81
N ILE A 128 0.01 6.26 2.04
CA ILE A 128 0.13 4.81 2.27
C ILE A 128 0.59 4.13 0.99
N GLY A 129 1.70 3.39 1.07
CA GLY A 129 2.29 2.65 -0.05
C GLY A 129 2.53 1.20 0.33
N SER A 130 2.27 0.27 -0.59
CA SER A 130 2.64 -1.14 -0.41
C SER A 130 3.08 -1.79 -1.71
N SER A 131 4.06 -2.69 -1.62
CA SER A 131 4.52 -3.57 -2.68
C SER A 131 4.42 -5.03 -2.22
N GLY A 132 4.19 -5.96 -3.15
CA GLY A 132 4.00 -7.38 -2.84
C GLY A 132 2.90 -8.01 -3.68
N TYR A 133 2.81 -9.35 -3.71
CA TYR A 133 1.88 -10.07 -4.60
C TYR A 133 0.40 -9.74 -4.32
N SER A 134 0.03 -9.49 -3.07
CA SER A 134 -1.34 -9.23 -2.63
C SER A 134 -1.40 -8.13 -1.56
N ALA A 135 -1.00 -6.92 -1.93
CA ALA A 135 -1.11 -5.76 -1.04
C ALA A 135 -2.58 -5.42 -0.76
N GLN A 136 -2.94 -5.25 0.51
CA GLN A 136 -4.25 -4.74 0.92
C GLN A 136 -4.05 -3.40 1.63
N ILE A 137 -4.66 -2.33 1.11
CA ILE A 137 -4.48 -0.98 1.62
C ILE A 137 -5.83 -0.28 1.78
N GLY A 138 -6.09 0.28 2.95
CA GLY A 138 -7.31 1.03 3.26
C GLY A 138 -6.99 2.37 3.90
N SER A 139 -7.82 3.39 3.64
CA SER A 139 -7.80 4.65 4.40
C SER A 139 -9.20 5.24 4.53
N SER A 140 -9.42 6.02 5.59
CA SER A 140 -10.59 6.87 5.76
C SER A 140 -10.23 8.35 5.92
N GLY A 141 -8.96 8.71 5.72
CA GLY A 141 -8.48 10.07 5.90
C GLY A 141 -8.93 11.01 4.80
N TYR A 142 -9.26 12.25 5.17
CA TYR A 142 -9.39 13.35 4.21
C TYR A 142 -8.11 13.45 3.37
N SER A 143 -8.22 13.61 2.06
CA SER A 143 -7.09 13.73 1.13
C SER A 143 -6.03 12.61 1.22
N ALA A 144 -6.45 11.38 1.55
CA ALA A 144 -5.54 10.23 1.59
C ALA A 144 -4.89 9.96 0.22
N GLN A 145 -3.58 9.71 0.22
CA GLN A 145 -2.81 9.31 -0.95
C GLN A 145 -2.41 7.84 -0.79
N ILE A 146 -2.93 6.98 -1.66
CA ILE A 146 -2.75 5.53 -1.56
C ILE A 146 -2.16 5.00 -2.86
N GLY A 147 -1.07 4.25 -2.78
CA GLY A 147 -0.37 3.68 -3.93
C GLY A 147 0.01 2.22 -3.76
N SER A 148 -0.06 1.43 -4.83
CA SER A 148 0.55 0.10 -4.86
C SER A 148 1.19 -0.25 -6.20
N SER A 149 2.20 -1.10 -6.15
CA SER A 149 2.79 -1.76 -7.32
C SER A 149 2.60 -3.29 -7.31
N GLY A 150 1.73 -3.80 -6.44
CA GLY A 150 1.49 -5.23 -6.29
C GLY A 150 0.65 -5.85 -7.42
N TYR A 151 0.98 -7.09 -7.82
CA TYR A 151 0.32 -7.83 -8.92
C TYR A 151 -1.17 -8.12 -8.70
N SER A 152 -1.68 -7.99 -7.48
CA SER A 152 -3.11 -8.12 -7.17
C SER A 152 -3.44 -7.24 -5.97
N ALA A 153 -3.12 -5.95 -6.08
CA ALA A 153 -3.38 -4.99 -5.03
C ALA A 153 -4.89 -4.76 -4.83
N GLN A 154 -5.34 -4.75 -3.59
CA GLN A 154 -6.68 -4.32 -3.20
C GLN A 154 -6.57 -3.00 -2.44
N ILE A 155 -7.13 -1.94 -3.00
CA ILE A 155 -6.99 -0.59 -2.45
C ILE A 155 -8.38 0.04 -2.26
N GLY A 156 -8.66 0.54 -1.06
CA GLY A 156 -9.94 1.18 -0.73
C GLY A 156 -9.76 2.53 -0.01
N SER A 157 -10.63 3.49 -0.30
CA SER A 157 -10.76 4.69 0.54
C SER A 157 -12.21 5.12 0.75
N SER A 158 -12.53 5.60 1.95
CA SER A 158 -13.79 6.29 2.22
C SER A 158 -13.64 7.79 2.41
N GLY A 159 -12.40 8.31 2.40
CA GLY A 159 -12.11 9.72 2.63
C GLY A 159 -12.35 10.61 1.41
N ASP A 160 -12.82 11.83 1.65
CA ASP A 160 -12.98 12.85 0.61
C ASP A 160 -11.62 13.24 0.01
N TYR A 161 -11.62 13.57 -1.28
CA TYR A 161 -10.45 13.98 -2.06
C TYR A 161 -9.30 12.95 -2.08
N ALA A 162 -9.59 11.67 -1.82
CA ALA A 162 -8.60 10.61 -1.89
C ALA A 162 -7.97 10.52 -3.29
N GLN A 163 -6.66 10.27 -3.32
CA GLN A 163 -5.88 9.98 -4.53
C GLN A 163 -5.38 8.54 -4.44
N ILE A 164 -5.84 7.69 -5.35
CA ILE A 164 -5.58 6.25 -5.30
C ILE A 164 -4.97 5.80 -6.62
N GLY A 165 -3.84 5.08 -6.56
CA GLY A 165 -3.11 4.60 -7.72
C GLY A 165 -2.64 3.16 -7.60
N SER A 166 -2.68 2.41 -8.70
CA SER A 166 -1.95 1.14 -8.81
C SER A 166 -1.21 1.02 -10.15
N SER A 167 -0.04 0.39 -10.13
CA SER A 167 0.66 0.00 -11.37
C SER A 167 0.67 -1.51 -11.64
N GLY A 168 0.24 -2.33 -10.68
CA GLY A 168 0.18 -3.78 -10.86
C GLY A 168 -1.08 -4.24 -11.59
N ASP A 169 -0.96 -5.37 -12.28
CA ASP A 169 -2.08 -6.05 -12.93
C ASP A 169 -3.15 -6.46 -11.90
N TYR A 170 -4.35 -6.81 -12.35
CA TYR A 170 -5.47 -7.31 -11.52
C TYR A 170 -5.81 -6.45 -10.29
N ALA A 171 -5.39 -5.18 -10.26
CA ALA A 171 -5.65 -4.29 -9.15
C ALA A 171 -7.15 -4.07 -8.97
N GLN A 172 -7.62 -4.14 -7.73
CA GLN A 172 -8.98 -3.84 -7.34
C GLN A 172 -8.98 -2.54 -6.54
N ILE A 173 -9.56 -1.49 -7.09
CA ILE A 173 -9.50 -0.15 -6.51
C ILE A 173 -10.91 0.40 -6.30
N GLY A 174 -11.24 0.83 -5.08
CA GLY A 174 -12.54 1.36 -4.71
C GLY A 174 -12.46 2.68 -3.96
N SER A 175 -13.41 3.60 -4.20
CA SER A 175 -13.61 4.76 -3.34
C SER A 175 -15.08 5.11 -3.14
N SER A 176 -15.42 5.66 -1.97
CA SER A 176 -16.74 6.24 -1.70
C SER A 176 -16.71 7.74 -1.36
N GLY A 177 -15.52 8.35 -1.27
CA GLY A 177 -15.37 9.76 -0.86
C GLY A 177 -15.69 10.77 -1.97
N TYR A 178 -16.02 12.00 -1.57
CA TYR A 178 -16.26 13.12 -2.49
C TYR A 178 -15.02 13.43 -3.33
N SER A 179 -15.16 13.58 -4.64
CA SER A 179 -14.09 13.98 -5.57
C SER A 179 -12.82 13.14 -5.53
N ALA A 180 -12.94 11.82 -5.34
CA ALA A 180 -11.81 10.92 -5.40
C ALA A 180 -11.14 10.91 -6.80
N LYS A 181 -9.81 10.81 -6.85
CA LYS A 181 -9.02 10.61 -8.07
C LYS A 181 -8.45 9.19 -8.04
N ILE A 182 -8.81 8.37 -9.00
CA ILE A 182 -8.43 6.95 -9.03
C ILE A 182 -7.77 6.62 -10.38
N GLY A 183 -6.61 5.97 -10.34
CA GLY A 183 -5.85 5.61 -11.53
C GLY A 183 -5.30 4.18 -11.46
N SER A 184 -5.26 3.49 -12.59
CA SER A 184 -4.47 2.26 -12.75
C SER A 184 -3.73 2.21 -14.08
N SER A 185 -2.50 1.69 -14.09
CA SER A 185 -1.80 1.36 -15.33
C SER A 185 -1.70 -0.14 -15.62
N GLY A 186 -2.04 -1.00 -14.67
CA GLY A 186 -1.95 -2.46 -14.83
C GLY A 186 -3.11 -3.06 -15.61
N ASP A 187 -2.86 -4.21 -16.24
CA ASP A 187 -3.85 -4.94 -17.03
C ASP A 187 -4.94 -5.55 -16.14
N TYR A 188 -6.14 -5.72 -16.67
CA TYR A 188 -7.29 -6.32 -15.99
C TYR A 188 -7.71 -5.62 -14.69
N ALA A 189 -7.31 -4.36 -14.48
CA ALA A 189 -7.70 -3.58 -13.32
C ALA A 189 -9.23 -3.44 -13.21
N GLN A 190 -9.74 -3.52 -11.98
CA GLN A 190 -11.14 -3.30 -11.63
C GLN A 190 -11.23 -2.08 -10.74
N ILE A 191 -11.86 -1.01 -11.25
CA ILE A 191 -11.91 0.28 -10.57
C ILE A 191 -13.37 0.69 -10.39
N GLY A 192 -13.74 1.04 -9.15
CA GLY A 192 -15.11 1.43 -8.79
C GLY A 192 -15.14 2.71 -7.95
N SER A 193 -16.17 3.53 -8.15
CA SER A 193 -16.49 4.63 -7.22
C SER A 193 -17.99 4.80 -6.99
N SER A 194 -18.35 5.19 -5.77
CA SER A 194 -19.69 5.76 -5.47
C SER A 194 -19.64 7.23 -5.08
N GLY A 195 -18.45 7.85 -5.11
CA GLY A 195 -18.25 9.24 -4.72
C GLY A 195 -18.75 10.24 -5.76
N TYR A 196 -19.31 11.35 -5.30
CA TYR A 196 -19.68 12.49 -6.14
C TYR A 196 -18.45 13.09 -6.83
N SER A 197 -18.53 13.40 -8.13
CA SER A 197 -17.45 13.97 -8.94
C SER A 197 -16.14 13.16 -8.94
N ALA A 198 -16.23 11.83 -8.85
CA ALA A 198 -15.05 10.97 -8.94
C ALA A 198 -14.38 11.08 -10.33
N LYS A 199 -13.04 11.15 -10.35
CA LYS A 199 -12.23 11.10 -11.57
C LYS A 199 -11.51 9.77 -11.63
N ILE A 200 -11.82 8.95 -12.62
CA ILE A 200 -11.34 7.58 -12.71
C ILE A 200 -10.65 7.37 -14.05
N GLY A 201 -9.44 6.83 -14.05
CA GLY A 201 -8.65 6.57 -15.25
C GLY A 201 -8.00 5.18 -15.26
N SER A 202 -7.89 4.57 -16.44
CA SER A 202 -7.01 3.41 -16.64
C SER A 202 -6.29 3.44 -17.98
N SER A 203 -5.09 2.86 -18.03
CA SER A 203 -4.38 2.61 -19.29
C SER A 203 -4.16 1.12 -19.61
N GLY A 204 -4.52 0.21 -18.70
CA GLY A 204 -4.27 -1.23 -18.87
C GLY A 204 -5.28 -1.93 -19.78
N TYR A 205 -4.86 -3.06 -20.38
CA TYR A 205 -5.70 -3.92 -21.21
C TYR A 205 -6.89 -4.47 -20.42
N SER A 206 -8.08 -4.48 -21.04
CA SER A 206 -9.30 -5.06 -20.47
C SER A 206 -9.68 -4.55 -19.08
N ALA A 207 -9.37 -3.28 -18.78
CA ALA A 207 -9.81 -2.64 -17.55
C ALA A 207 -11.35 -2.61 -17.45
N LYS A 208 -11.86 -2.84 -16.23
CA LYS A 208 -13.28 -2.70 -15.88
C LYS A 208 -13.42 -1.51 -14.96
N ILE A 209 -14.16 -0.49 -15.40
CA ILE A 209 -14.28 0.77 -14.67
C ILE A 209 -15.76 1.11 -14.50
N GLY A 210 -16.17 1.42 -13.26
CA GLY A 210 -17.56 1.72 -12.92
C GLY A 210 -17.68 2.92 -11.97
N SER A 211 -18.73 3.73 -12.15
CA SER A 211 -19.16 4.70 -11.13
C SER A 211 -20.68 4.71 -10.96
N SER A 212 -21.12 4.94 -9.73
CA SER A 212 -22.53 5.28 -9.45
C SER A 212 -22.72 6.74 -9.02
N GLY A 213 -21.63 7.47 -8.74
CA GLY A 213 -21.69 8.86 -8.29
C GLY A 213 -21.97 9.85 -9.42
N ASP A 214 -22.68 10.92 -9.09
CA ASP A 214 -22.97 12.02 -10.00
C ASP A 214 -21.70 12.76 -10.43
N TYR A 215 -21.72 13.34 -11.63
CA TYR A 215 -20.63 14.10 -12.23
C TYR A 215 -19.31 13.32 -12.36
N ALA A 216 -19.37 11.99 -12.36
CA ALA A 216 -18.19 11.16 -12.53
C ALA A 216 -17.54 11.40 -13.91
N GLN A 217 -16.22 11.59 -13.92
CA GLN A 217 -15.41 11.66 -15.12
C GLN A 217 -14.59 10.38 -15.23
N ILE A 218 -14.88 9.56 -16.25
CA ILE A 218 -14.28 8.23 -16.39
C ILE A 218 -13.58 8.11 -17.72
N GLY A 219 -12.31 7.71 -17.70
CA GLY A 219 -11.47 7.57 -18.89
C GLY A 219 -10.78 6.20 -18.97
N SER A 220 -10.62 5.66 -20.18
CA SER A 220 -9.64 4.60 -20.42
C SER A 220 -8.93 4.75 -21.77
N SER A 221 -7.61 4.57 -21.77
CA SER A 221 -6.83 4.42 -23.00
C SER A 221 -6.50 2.96 -23.35
N GLY A 222 -6.83 2.02 -22.47
CA GLY A 222 -6.56 0.60 -22.66
C GLY A 222 -7.48 -0.09 -23.69
N TYR A 223 -6.96 -1.09 -24.39
CA TYR A 223 -7.72 -1.90 -25.34
C TYR A 223 -8.78 -2.76 -24.64
N SER A 224 -9.96 -2.91 -25.25
CA SER A 224 -11.09 -3.71 -24.70
C SER A 224 -11.55 -3.30 -23.31
N ALA A 225 -11.45 -2.00 -22.98
CA ALA A 225 -11.95 -1.51 -21.71
C ALA A 225 -13.48 -1.60 -21.66
N LYS A 226 -14.01 -1.91 -20.46
CA LYS A 226 -15.44 -1.92 -20.16
C LYS A 226 -15.72 -0.83 -19.14
N ILE A 227 -16.41 0.22 -19.56
CA ILE A 227 -16.59 1.44 -18.77
C ILE A 227 -18.08 1.71 -18.59
N GLY A 228 -18.53 1.97 -17.36
CA GLY A 228 -19.92 2.23 -17.05
C GLY A 228 -20.12 3.35 -16.03
N SER A 229 -21.15 4.16 -16.20
CA SER A 229 -21.66 5.04 -15.14
C SER A 229 -23.19 5.11 -15.14
N SER A 230 -23.77 5.14 -13.95
CA SER A 230 -25.21 5.39 -13.74
C SER A 230 -25.51 6.76 -13.13
N GLY A 231 -24.50 7.53 -12.72
CA GLY A 231 -24.68 8.82 -12.04
C GLY A 231 -25.16 9.93 -12.98
N TYR A 232 -25.82 10.94 -12.41
CA TYR A 232 -26.24 12.14 -13.14
C TYR A 232 -25.04 12.88 -13.74
N SER A 233 -25.15 13.36 -14.97
CA SER A 233 -24.09 14.11 -15.68
C SER A 233 -22.73 13.41 -15.70
N ALA A 234 -22.71 12.09 -15.83
CA ALA A 234 -21.47 11.36 -16.01
C ALA A 234 -20.86 11.63 -17.39
N GLN A 235 -19.54 11.74 -17.44
CA GLN A 235 -18.78 11.89 -18.67
C GLN A 235 -17.85 10.69 -18.82
N ILE A 236 -17.99 9.95 -19.92
CA ILE A 236 -17.18 8.76 -20.18
C ILE A 236 -16.39 8.93 -21.48
N GLU A 237 -15.09 8.66 -21.43
CA GLU A 237 -14.18 8.71 -22.57
C GLU A 237 -13.42 7.39 -22.69
N SER A 238 -13.38 6.84 -23.90
CA SER A 238 -12.47 5.73 -24.24
C SER A 238 -11.63 6.08 -25.46
N THR A 239 -10.33 6.28 -25.24
CA THR A 239 -9.34 6.40 -26.33
C THR A 239 -8.75 5.04 -26.74
N GLY A 240 -9.09 3.96 -26.03
CA GLY A 240 -8.75 2.60 -26.39
C GLY A 240 -9.65 2.00 -27.47
N ASN A 241 -9.11 1.04 -28.23
CA ASN A 241 -9.83 0.33 -29.28
C ASN A 241 -10.68 -0.84 -28.71
N HIS A 242 -11.77 -1.17 -29.39
CA HIS A 242 -12.68 -2.29 -29.04
C HIS A 242 -13.29 -2.19 -27.63
N SER A 243 -13.41 -0.97 -27.11
CA SER A 243 -14.01 -0.73 -25.80
C SER A 243 -15.52 -0.74 -25.86
N VAL A 244 -16.15 -0.93 -24.70
CA VAL A 244 -17.60 -0.75 -24.51
C VAL A 244 -17.79 0.28 -23.42
N VAL A 245 -18.50 1.36 -23.75
CA VAL A 245 -18.81 2.45 -22.81
C VAL A 245 -20.32 2.58 -22.63
N MET A 246 -20.77 2.78 -21.40
CA MET A 246 -22.17 2.94 -21.06
C MET A 246 -22.37 4.10 -20.08
N ALA A 247 -23.12 5.13 -20.46
CA ALA A 247 -23.51 6.22 -19.59
C ALA A 247 -25.05 6.24 -19.48
N ALA A 248 -25.57 5.68 -18.39
CA ALA A 248 -27.00 5.45 -18.20
C ALA A 248 -27.69 6.52 -17.34
N GLY A 249 -26.94 7.40 -16.68
CA GLY A 249 -27.53 8.47 -15.88
C GLY A 249 -28.07 9.62 -16.74
N ASN A 250 -29.01 10.39 -16.19
CA ASN A 250 -29.53 11.58 -16.84
C ASN A 250 -28.39 12.57 -17.19
N ASN A 251 -28.53 13.27 -18.32
CA ASN A 251 -27.57 14.27 -18.81
C ASN A 251 -26.13 13.75 -18.95
N SER A 252 -25.96 12.44 -19.12
CA SER A 252 -24.65 11.83 -19.31
C SER A 252 -24.23 11.85 -20.78
N ILE A 253 -22.92 11.91 -20.99
CA ILE A 253 -22.29 11.93 -22.31
C ILE A 253 -21.20 10.87 -22.41
N ALA A 254 -20.98 10.37 -23.61
CA ALA A 254 -19.89 9.44 -23.87
C ALA A 254 -19.22 9.69 -25.22
N LYS A 255 -17.91 9.45 -25.29
CA LYS A 255 -17.14 9.37 -26.54
C LYS A 255 -16.23 8.16 -26.53
N ALA A 256 -15.98 7.59 -27.71
CA ALA A 256 -15.07 6.47 -27.88
C ALA A 256 -14.39 6.46 -29.26
N LYS A 257 -13.36 5.63 -29.43
CA LYS A 257 -12.68 5.38 -30.72
C LYS A 257 -13.47 4.45 -31.64
N ILE A 258 -13.16 4.53 -32.93
CA ILE A 258 -13.66 3.61 -33.96
C ILE A 258 -13.51 2.15 -33.51
N GLY A 259 -14.56 1.35 -33.76
CA GLY A 259 -14.61 -0.06 -33.37
C GLY A 259 -15.12 -0.30 -31.94
N SER A 260 -15.22 0.76 -31.13
CA SER A 260 -15.85 0.69 -29.80
C SER A 260 -17.36 0.84 -29.88
N TRP A 261 -18.06 0.55 -28.79
CA TRP A 261 -19.51 0.68 -28.67
C TRP A 261 -19.89 1.68 -27.57
N ILE A 262 -20.87 2.53 -27.86
CA ILE A 262 -21.41 3.52 -26.94
C ILE A 262 -22.86 3.15 -26.62
N THR A 263 -23.20 3.08 -25.33
CA THR A 263 -24.58 2.94 -24.84
C THR A 263 -24.96 4.17 -24.01
N LEU A 264 -26.09 4.78 -24.32
CA LEU A 264 -26.59 5.97 -23.63
C LEU A 264 -28.06 5.79 -23.27
N ALA A 265 -28.50 6.49 -22.23
CA ALA A 265 -29.90 6.57 -21.83
C ALA A 265 -30.43 8.00 -21.97
N GLU A 266 -31.68 8.11 -22.41
CA GLU A 266 -32.45 9.35 -22.39
C GLU A 266 -33.49 9.31 -21.28
N TRP A 267 -33.73 10.46 -20.67
CA TRP A 267 -34.56 10.59 -19.48
C TRP A 267 -35.50 11.78 -19.61
N ASN A 268 -36.70 11.64 -19.05
CA ASN A 268 -37.68 12.70 -18.93
C ASN A 268 -37.91 13.05 -17.45
N TYR A 269 -38.30 14.29 -17.17
CA TYR A 269 -38.69 14.74 -15.83
C TYR A 269 -40.12 15.26 -15.88
N VAL A 270 -41.02 14.53 -15.21
CA VAL A 270 -42.46 14.88 -15.12
C VAL A 270 -42.90 14.64 -13.69
N ASP A 271 -43.63 15.59 -13.11
CA ASP A 271 -44.21 15.50 -11.77
C ASP A 271 -43.22 15.04 -10.68
N ASP A 272 -42.02 15.63 -10.69
CA ASP A 272 -40.92 15.33 -9.77
C ASP A 272 -40.33 13.91 -9.85
N VAL A 273 -40.59 13.20 -10.95
CA VAL A 273 -40.09 11.85 -11.20
C VAL A 273 -39.25 11.80 -12.48
N TRP A 274 -38.01 11.33 -12.35
CA TRP A 274 -37.17 10.98 -13.50
C TRP A 274 -37.55 9.61 -14.04
N THR A 275 -37.92 9.55 -15.33
CA THR A 275 -38.28 8.29 -16.02
C THR A 275 -37.39 8.08 -17.25
N PRO A 276 -36.78 6.90 -17.44
CA PRO A 276 -36.02 6.62 -18.65
C PRO A 276 -36.97 6.54 -19.85
N ILE A 277 -36.66 7.28 -20.91
CA ILE A 277 -37.40 7.27 -22.18
C ILE A 277 -36.94 6.11 -23.04
N CYS A 278 -35.62 6.00 -23.23
CA CYS A 278 -35.02 4.95 -24.02
C CYS A 278 -33.55 4.73 -23.67
N VAL A 279 -33.02 3.58 -24.07
CA VAL A 279 -31.60 3.27 -24.05
C VAL A 279 -31.22 2.83 -25.46
N LYS A 280 -30.12 3.36 -26.00
CA LYS A 280 -29.60 2.95 -27.31
C LYS A 280 -28.12 2.65 -27.25
N THR A 281 -27.73 1.70 -28.09
CA THR A 281 -26.35 1.25 -28.24
C THR A 281 -25.98 1.33 -29.71
N GLU A 282 -24.87 2.00 -30.01
CA GLU A 282 -24.35 2.16 -31.37
C GLU A 282 -22.84 1.92 -31.40
N LYS A 283 -22.36 1.41 -32.53
CA LYS A 283 -20.93 1.26 -32.78
C LYS A 283 -20.36 2.59 -33.26
N VAL A 284 -19.17 2.94 -32.79
CA VAL A 284 -18.38 4.03 -33.38
C VAL A 284 -17.80 3.53 -34.70
N ASP A 285 -18.43 3.90 -35.80
CA ASP A 285 -18.06 3.50 -37.16
C ASP A 285 -17.28 4.57 -37.93
N GLY A 286 -17.30 5.82 -37.45
CA GLY A 286 -16.70 6.98 -38.12
C GLY A 286 -17.62 7.65 -39.16
N GLU A 287 -18.79 7.08 -39.44
CA GLU A 287 -19.76 7.63 -40.39
C GLU A 287 -20.98 8.18 -39.66
N ARG A 288 -21.74 7.31 -38.99
CA ARG A 288 -22.91 7.68 -38.20
C ARG A 288 -22.52 8.18 -36.82
N ILE A 289 -21.56 7.50 -36.19
CA ILE A 289 -21.00 7.89 -34.89
C ILE A 289 -19.52 8.17 -35.10
N LYS A 290 -19.16 9.46 -35.04
CA LYS A 290 -17.78 9.92 -35.23
C LYS A 290 -16.91 9.51 -34.05
N ALA A 291 -15.65 9.24 -34.34
CA ALA A 291 -14.65 9.02 -33.30
C ALA A 291 -14.41 10.28 -32.48
N ASP A 292 -13.98 10.12 -31.23
CA ASP A 292 -13.51 11.21 -30.36
C ASP A 292 -14.50 12.37 -30.17
N THR A 293 -15.79 12.12 -30.43
CA THR A 293 -16.87 13.11 -30.35
C THR A 293 -17.81 12.71 -29.22
N PHE A 294 -18.16 13.66 -28.35
CA PHE A 294 -19.14 13.40 -27.29
C PHE A 294 -20.56 13.33 -27.85
N TYR A 295 -21.29 12.31 -27.43
CA TYR A 295 -22.69 12.13 -27.76
C TYR A 295 -23.56 12.07 -26.50
N LYS A 296 -24.80 12.54 -26.65
CA LYS A 296 -25.94 12.29 -25.75
C LYS A 296 -27.11 11.75 -26.57
N LEU A 297 -28.11 11.16 -25.90
CA LEU A 297 -29.39 10.87 -26.55
C LEU A 297 -30.35 12.06 -26.41
N VAL A 298 -30.98 12.43 -27.53
CA VAL A 298 -32.06 13.41 -27.60
C VAL A 298 -33.11 12.90 -28.58
N ASN A 299 -34.37 12.79 -28.14
CA ASN A 299 -35.47 12.23 -28.90
C ASN A 299 -35.15 10.86 -29.52
N GLY A 300 -34.44 10.02 -28.77
CA GLY A 300 -33.99 8.70 -29.18
C GLY A 300 -32.87 8.71 -30.21
N GLU A 301 -32.19 9.82 -30.48
CA GLU A 301 -31.07 9.87 -31.42
C GLU A 301 -29.78 10.31 -30.74
N PHE A 302 -28.66 9.72 -31.19
CA PHE A 302 -27.34 10.20 -30.81
C PHE A 302 -27.14 11.60 -31.40
N LYS A 303 -26.96 12.60 -30.54
CA LYS A 303 -26.64 13.98 -30.92
C LYS A 303 -25.26 14.35 -30.39
N GLU A 304 -24.48 15.00 -31.23
CA GLU A 304 -23.17 15.54 -30.89
C GLU A 304 -23.32 16.64 -29.81
N VAL A 305 -22.34 16.71 -28.93
CA VAL A 305 -22.23 17.75 -27.91
C VAL A 305 -21.09 18.67 -28.33
N GLU A 306 -21.40 19.96 -28.55
CA GLU A 306 -20.40 20.98 -28.84
C GLU A 306 -19.61 21.32 -27.57
N GLU A 307 -18.29 21.45 -27.69
CA GLU A 307 -17.37 21.88 -26.62
C GLU A 307 -17.37 23.40 -26.43
#